data_AF-A0A967DGC8-F1
#
_entry.id   AF-A0A967DGC8-F1
#
_cell.length_a   1.000
_cell.length_b   1.000
_cell.length_c   1.000
_cell.angle_alpha   90.00
_cell.angle_beta   90.00
_cell.angle_gamma   90.00
#
_symmetry.space_group_name_H-M   'P 1'
#
loop_
_entity.id
_entity.type
_entity.pdbx_description
1 polymer ?
#
loop_
_entity_poly.entity_id
_entity_poly.type
_entity_poly.pdbx_seq_one_letter_code
_entity_poly.pdbx_strand_id
1 'polypeptide(L)' 'MEFGTTPLLVVWEVTQACDLAGAHCRVSASAGRDRAELSTPEGLQLLDEIRRFGNPLVVLSGGIR' A
#
# COMPACT_ATOMS: atom_id res chain seq x y z
N MET A 1 8.32 26.65 -2.06
CA MET A 1 7.44 25.75 -1.28
C MET A 1 8.36 24.72 -0.66
N GLU A 2 8.60 24.83 0.64
CA GLU A 2 9.41 23.85 1.37
C GLU A 2 8.46 22.73 1.77
N PHE A 3 8.52 21.62 1.02
CA PHE A 3 7.78 20.42 1.37
C PHE A 3 8.36 19.88 2.68
N GLY A 4 7.52 19.66 3.68
CA GLY A 4 7.94 19.20 5.00
C GLY A 4 8.81 17.96 4.91
N THR A 5 9.82 17.88 5.77
CA THR A 5 10.82 16.78 5.82
C THR A 5 10.21 15.42 6.16
N THR A 6 8.92 15.37 6.48
CA THR A 6 8.15 14.17 6.84
C THR A 6 6.88 14.09 5.98
N PRO A 7 6.58 12.93 5.37
CA PRO A 7 5.30 12.71 4.71
C PRO A 7 4.16 12.81 5.71
N LEU A 8 3.09 13.53 5.34
CA LEU A 8 1.85 13.59 6.13
C LEU A 8 1.03 12.30 5.99
N LEU A 9 1.00 11.74 4.77
CA LEU A 9 0.13 10.65 4.37
C LEU A 9 0.95 9.63 3.58
N VAL A 10 0.83 8.35 3.95
CA VAL A 10 1.32 7.22 3.17
C VAL A 10 0.11 6.39 2.75
N VAL A 11 -0.11 6.28 1.44
CA VAL A 11 -1.12 5.37 0.88
C VAL A 11 -0.39 4.13 0.40
N TRP A 12 -0.67 2.99 1.03
CA TRP A 12 -0.07 1.72 0.66
C TRP A 12 -1.14 0.78 0.09
N GLU A 13 -0.90 0.33 -1.14
CA GLU A 13 -1.65 -0.73 -1.78
C GLU A 13 -1.11 -2.09 -1.30
N VAL A 14 -1.82 -2.74 -0.36
CA VAL A 14 -1.38 -3.96 0.30
C VAL A 14 -1.53 -5.20 -0.57
N THR A 15 -2.44 -5.16 -1.55
CA THR A 15 -2.64 -6.24 -2.54
C THR A 15 -3.22 -5.69 -3.84
N GLN A 16 -2.80 -6.29 -4.96
CA GLN A 16 -3.37 -6.02 -6.28
C GLN A 16 -4.39 -7.08 -6.71
N ALA A 17 -4.56 -8.13 -5.92
CA ALA A 17 -5.52 -9.19 -6.21
C ALA A 17 -6.95 -8.65 -6.06
N CYS A 18 -7.76 -8.73 -7.12
CA CYS A 18 -9.13 -8.21 -7.12
C CYS A 18 -10.04 -9.03 -8.05
N ASP A 19 -11.16 -9.53 -7.51
CA ASP A 19 -12.12 -10.34 -8.26
C ASP A 19 -13.08 -9.49 -9.10
N LEU A 20 -13.07 -8.16 -8.90
CA LEU A 20 -13.98 -7.20 -9.56
C LEU A 20 -13.24 -6.23 -10.51
N ALA A 21 -12.19 -6.71 -11.15
CA ALA A 21 -11.33 -6.00 -12.10
C ALA A 21 -12.09 -5.37 -13.30
N GLY A 22 -12.68 -4.19 -13.12
CA GLY A 22 -13.30 -3.42 -14.21
C GLY A 22 -12.36 -2.39 -14.83
N ALA A 23 -12.71 -1.87 -16.02
CA ALA A 23 -11.93 -0.85 -16.75
C ALA A 23 -11.71 0.48 -16.00
N HIS A 24 -12.37 0.66 -14.86
CA HIS A 24 -12.28 1.85 -14.00
C HIS A 24 -11.39 1.63 -12.77
N CYS A 25 -10.84 0.42 -12.58
CA CYS A 25 -9.90 0.15 -11.51
C CYS A 25 -8.52 0.65 -11.90
N ARG A 26 -7.92 1.50 -11.08
CA ARG A 26 -6.49 1.92 -11.21
C ARG A 26 -5.55 0.72 -11.06
N VAL A 27 -5.97 -0.31 -10.34
CA VAL A 27 -5.21 -1.53 -10.11
C VAL A 27 -5.23 -2.35 -11.39
N SER A 28 -4.06 -2.71 -11.92
CA SER A 28 -3.91 -3.80 -12.89
C SER A 28 -4.28 -5.10 -12.20
N ALA A 29 -5.57 -5.31 -12.03
CA ALA A 29 -6.09 -6.34 -11.17
C ALA A 29 -5.62 -7.71 -11.65
N SER A 30 -4.99 -8.43 -10.74
CA SER A 30 -4.59 -9.81 -10.92
C SER A 30 -5.63 -10.71 -10.26
N ALA A 31 -5.86 -11.89 -10.83
CA ALA A 31 -6.73 -12.91 -10.21
C ALA A 31 -6.11 -13.52 -8.93
N GLY A 32 -4.86 -13.20 -8.63
CA GLY A 32 -4.08 -13.82 -7.57
C GLY A 32 -3.07 -12.87 -6.97
N ARG A 33 -2.59 -13.24 -5.78
CA ARG A 33 -1.55 -12.51 -5.06
C ARG A 33 -0.30 -12.41 -5.93
N ASP A 34 0.24 -11.21 -6.11
CA ASP A 34 1.52 -11.07 -6.80
C ASP A 34 2.64 -11.68 -5.93
N ARG A 35 3.63 -12.32 -6.55
CA ARG A 35 4.78 -12.89 -5.84
C ARG A 35 5.66 -11.81 -5.21
N ALA A 36 5.59 -10.58 -5.71
CA ALA A 36 6.27 -9.41 -5.18
C ALA A 36 5.49 -8.72 -4.05
N GLU A 37 4.25 -9.14 -3.73
CA GLU A 37 3.54 -8.60 -2.57
C GLU A 37 4.26 -8.96 -1.27
N LEU A 38 4.44 -7.95 -0.41
CA LEU A 38 5.02 -8.13 0.91
C LEU A 38 4.20 -9.14 1.71
N SER A 39 4.88 -10.08 2.34
CA SER A 39 4.30 -10.93 3.38
C SER A 39 3.88 -10.09 4.58
N THR A 40 3.05 -10.65 5.46
CA THR A 40 2.63 -9.94 6.68
C THR A 40 3.82 -9.49 7.55
N PRO A 41 4.87 -10.30 7.79
CA PRO A 41 6.04 -9.85 8.52
C PRO A 41 6.79 -8.69 7.83
N GLU A 42 6.99 -8.75 6.52
CA GLU A 42 7.64 -7.67 5.75
C GLU A 42 6.79 -6.39 5.77
N GLY A 43 5.47 -6.53 5.73
CA GLY A 43 4.54 -5.42 5.85
C GLY A 43 4.59 -4.71 7.20
N LEU A 44 4.72 -5.47 8.29
CA LEU A 44 4.92 -4.91 9.63
C LEU A 44 6.27 -4.18 9.73
N GLN A 45 7.33 -4.75 9.16
CA GLN A 45 8.64 -4.10 9.08
C GLN A 45 8.57 -2.79 8.29
N LEU A 46 7.83 -2.75 7.18
CA LEU A 46 7.59 -1.53 6.42
C LEU A 46 6.90 -0.45 7.27
N LEU A 47 5.91 -0.82 8.10
CA LEU A 47 5.24 0.13 8.99
C LEU A 47 6.21 0.69 10.06
N ASP A 48 7.10 -0.14 10.59
CA ASP A 48 8.16 0.29 11.51
C ASP A 48 9.14 1.25 10.83
N GLU A 49 9.48 1.02 9.57
CA GLU A 49 10.31 1.91 8.76
C GLU A 49 9.61 3.23 8.44
N ILE A 50 8.33 3.18 8.07
CA ILE A 50 7.49 4.37 7.83
C ILE A 50 7.45 5.27 9.07
N ARG A 51 7.38 4.67 10.26
CA ARG A 51 7.40 5.37 11.54
C ARG A 51 8.72 6.11 11.81
N ARG A 52 9.81 5.80 11.10
CA ARG A 52 11.07 6.54 11.23
C ARG A 52 11.01 7.91 10.56
N PHE A 53 10.13 8.11 9.59
CA PHE A 53 9.92 9.42 8.98
C PHE A 53 9.16 10.38 9.90
N GLY A 54 8.53 9.88 10.97
CA GLY A 54 7.72 10.63 11.91
C GLY A 54 6.45 9.87 12.29
N ASN A 55 5.31 10.54 12.32
CA ASN A 55 4.02 9.90 12.60
C ASN A 55 3.01 10.15 11.46
N PRO A 56 3.28 9.66 10.23
CA PRO A 56 2.37 9.82 9.11
C PRO A 56 1.06 9.06 9.36
N LEU A 57 -0.03 9.57 8.79
CA LEU A 57 -1.25 8.80 8.61
C LEU A 57 -1.00 7.74 7.54
N VAL A 58 -1.26 6.47 7.85
CA VAL A 58 -1.14 5.38 6.89
C VAL A 58 -2.53 4.93 6.47
N VAL A 59 -2.81 4.97 5.17
CA VAL A 59 -4.03 4.44 4.56
C VAL A 59 -3.68 3.16 3.84
N LEU A 60 -4.18 2.05 4.38
CA LEU A 60 -4.12 0.75 3.72
C LEU A 60 -5.25 0.66 2.69
N SER A 61 -4.89 0.33 1.46
CA SER A 61 -5.79 0.17 0.33
C SER A 61 -5.44 -1.10 -0.44
N GLY A 62 -6.30 -1.58 -1.32
CA GLY A 62 -6.02 -2.79 -2.10
C GLY A 62 -7.27 -3.32 -2.80
N GLY A 63 -7.09 -4.40 -3.54
CA GLY A 63 -8.20 -5.12 -4.15
C GLY A 63 -9.08 -5.87 -3.14
N ILE A 64 -10.27 -6.26 -3.59
CA ILE A 64 -11.20 -7.12 -2.85
C ILE A 64 -11.24 -8.48 -3.55
N ARG A 65 -10.86 -9.52 -2.81
CA ARG A 65 -11.15 -10.91 -3.14
C ARG A 65 -12.32 -11.34 -2.27
#